data_AF-A0A1V6IQ31-F1
#
_entry.id   AF-A0A1V6IQ31-F1
#
_cell.length_a   1.000
_cell.length_b   1.000
_cell.length_c   1.000
_cell.angle_alpha   90.00
_cell.angle_beta   90.00
_cell.angle_gamma   90.00
#
_symmetry.space_group_name_H-M   'P 1'
#
loop_
_entity.id
_entity.type
_entity.pdbx_description
1 polymer ?
#
loop_
_entity_poly.entity_id
_entity_poly.type
_entity_poly.pdbx_seq_one_letter_code
_entity_poly.pdbx_strand_id
1 'polypeptide(L)'
;MAKKNPETKYEEKVFVKERIIAKRLKNSKKEAADQEIKAARKAERLDEENEVLITILSEIENLPKEDILYNYSEDISMTGTRIQGNCLLPVDTFLKIDLVLKNLKQTVTVFGKVKWSKPAEDVKSYEAGVEFVDTPEESIKKLGDYILSINQYKNLNPVGVPYWIFAKFNKPSSK
;
A
#
# COMPACT_ATOMS: atom_id res chain seq x y z
N MET A 1 -35.93 39.76 -14.93
CA MET A 1 -35.31 38.41 -14.85
C MET A 1 -34.68 38.09 -16.21
N ALA A 2 -33.37 38.14 -16.34
CA ALA A 2 -32.68 37.87 -17.61
C ALA A 2 -32.74 36.36 -17.92
N LYS A 3 -33.43 35.97 -18.99
CA LYS A 3 -33.44 34.59 -19.49
C LYS A 3 -32.05 34.27 -20.06
N LYS A 4 -31.29 33.37 -19.43
CA LYS A 4 -30.02 32.86 -19.99
C LYS A 4 -30.25 32.35 -21.42
N ASN A 5 -29.41 32.81 -22.35
CA ASN A 5 -29.48 32.53 -23.78
C ASN A 5 -29.39 31.00 -24.04
N PRO A 6 -30.30 30.37 -24.81
CA PRO A 6 -30.32 28.91 -25.03
C PRO A 6 -28.99 28.30 -25.51
N GLU A 7 -28.19 29.06 -26.26
CA GLU A 7 -26.87 28.63 -26.75
C GLU A 7 -25.87 28.41 -25.60
N THR A 8 -25.80 29.35 -24.63
CA THR A 8 -24.93 29.19 -23.45
C THR A 8 -25.30 27.97 -22.60
N LYS A 9 -26.58 27.61 -22.55
CA LYS A 9 -27.05 26.41 -21.83
C LYS A 9 -26.72 25.11 -22.59
N TYR A 10 -26.53 25.18 -23.90
CA TYR A 10 -26.12 24.04 -24.73
C TYR A 10 -24.61 23.79 -24.59
N GLU A 11 -23.79 24.83 -24.72
CA GLU A 11 -22.33 24.76 -24.53
C GLU A 11 -21.95 24.27 -23.12
N GLU A 12 -22.63 24.77 -22.09
CA GLU A 12 -22.42 24.34 -20.70
C GLU A 12 -22.74 22.85 -20.50
N LYS A 13 -23.77 22.32 -21.20
CA LYS A 13 -24.10 20.88 -21.17
C LYS A 13 -23.08 20.02 -21.93
N VAL A 14 -22.54 20.51 -23.05
CA VAL A 14 -21.51 19.80 -23.83
C VAL A 14 -20.22 19.69 -23.00
N PHE A 15 -19.77 20.79 -22.40
CA PHE A 15 -18.59 20.82 -21.55
C PHE A 15 -18.69 19.89 -20.33
N VAL A 16 -19.87 19.85 -19.67
CA VAL A 16 -20.11 18.94 -18.54
C VAL A 16 -20.08 17.48 -19.00
N LYS A 17 -20.65 17.15 -20.17
CA LYS A 17 -20.61 15.79 -20.72
C LYS A 17 -19.18 15.36 -21.06
N GLU A 18 -18.40 16.22 -21.70
CA GLU A 18 -17.00 15.94 -22.02
C GLU A 18 -16.17 15.65 -20.76
N ARG A 19 -16.35 16.45 -19.69
CA ARG A 19 -15.71 16.20 -18.40
C ARG A 19 -16.10 14.85 -17.79
N ILE A 20 -17.38 14.47 -17.86
CA ILE A 20 -17.86 13.18 -17.36
C ILE A 20 -17.24 12.02 -18.15
N ILE A 21 -17.17 12.14 -19.48
CA ILE A 21 -16.57 11.14 -20.36
C ILE A 21 -15.07 11.00 -20.06
N ALA A 22 -14.34 12.13 -19.96
CA ALA A 22 -12.92 12.13 -19.62
C ALA A 22 -12.65 11.49 -18.25
N LYS A 23 -13.47 11.77 -17.24
CA LYS A 23 -13.35 11.16 -15.91
C LYS A 23 -13.57 9.65 -15.95
N ARG A 24 -14.59 9.18 -16.69
CA ARG A 24 -14.85 7.74 -16.87
C ARG A 24 -13.72 7.02 -17.61
N LEU A 25 -13.19 7.62 -18.68
CA LEU A 25 -12.05 7.07 -19.42
C LEU A 25 -10.79 6.99 -18.55
N LYS A 26 -10.55 8.00 -17.70
CA LYS A 26 -9.42 8.00 -16.76
C LYS A 26 -9.57 6.90 -15.71
N ASN A 27 -10.76 6.71 -15.16
CA ASN A 27 -11.05 5.64 -14.19
C ASN A 27 -10.91 4.25 -14.83
N SER A 28 -11.47 4.04 -16.02
CA SER A 28 -11.37 2.77 -16.75
C SER A 28 -9.92 2.41 -17.11
N LYS A 29 -9.11 3.39 -17.54
CA LYS A 29 -7.67 3.18 -17.76
C LYS A 29 -6.93 2.83 -16.47
N LYS A 30 -7.31 3.46 -15.35
CA LYS A 30 -6.75 3.13 -14.03
C LYS A 30 -7.10 1.70 -13.61
N GLU A 31 -8.37 1.31 -13.74
CA GLU A 31 -8.84 -0.04 -13.42
C GLU A 31 -8.16 -1.12 -14.27
N ALA A 32 -7.98 -0.88 -15.58
CA ALA A 32 -7.27 -1.81 -16.46
C ALA A 32 -5.79 -1.95 -16.08
N ALA A 33 -5.12 -0.83 -15.77
CA ALA A 33 -3.73 -0.85 -15.30
C ALA A 33 -3.59 -1.55 -13.93
N ASP A 34 -4.53 -1.32 -13.01
CA ASP A 34 -4.55 -1.97 -11.70
C ASP A 34 -4.74 -3.50 -11.84
N GLN A 35 -5.56 -3.95 -12.81
CA GLN A 35 -5.74 -5.37 -13.12
C GLN A 35 -4.49 -6.01 -13.73
N GLU A 36 -3.84 -5.36 -14.68
CA GLU A 36 -2.60 -5.84 -15.30
C GLU A 36 -1.46 -5.94 -14.27
N ILE A 37 -1.31 -4.92 -13.42
CA ILE A 37 -0.36 -4.92 -12.30
C ILE A 37 -0.69 -6.04 -11.31
N LYS A 38 -1.97 -6.34 -11.06
CA LYS A 38 -2.40 -7.42 -10.17
C LYS A 38 -2.05 -8.80 -10.74
N ALA A 39 -2.19 -9.01 -12.05
CA ALA A 39 -1.83 -10.25 -12.72
C ALA A 39 -0.31 -10.48 -12.80
N ALA A 40 0.49 -9.41 -12.83
CA ALA A 40 1.95 -9.48 -12.86
C ALA A 40 2.61 -9.74 -11.48
N ARG A 41 1.82 -9.87 -10.40
CA ARG A 41 2.36 -10.04 -9.04
C ARG A 41 3.00 -11.42 -8.86
N LYS A 42 4.19 -11.42 -8.27
CA LYS A 42 4.94 -12.65 -7.93
C LYS A 42 4.47 -13.31 -6.62
N ALA A 43 3.73 -12.58 -5.79
CA ALA A 43 3.26 -13.05 -4.48
C ALA A 43 1.88 -12.48 -4.14
N GLU A 44 1.12 -13.26 -3.38
CA GLU A 44 -0.15 -12.83 -2.79
C GLU A 44 0.10 -11.69 -1.79
N ARG A 45 -0.81 -10.70 -1.76
CA ARG A 45 -0.76 -9.57 -0.84
C ARG A 45 -1.85 -9.70 0.20
N LEU A 46 -1.46 -9.57 1.45
CA LEU A 46 -2.38 -9.33 2.53
C LEU A 46 -2.69 -7.84 2.57
N ASP A 47 -3.94 -7.50 2.25
CA ASP A 47 -4.48 -6.16 2.45
C ASP A 47 -4.75 -5.97 3.94
N GLU A 48 -3.83 -5.25 4.60
CA GLU A 48 -3.82 -4.98 6.03
C GLU A 48 -2.93 -3.78 6.34
N GLU A 49 -3.51 -2.82 7.05
CA GLU A 49 -2.75 -1.70 7.59
C GLU A 49 -1.83 -2.15 8.74
N ASN A 50 -0.54 -1.96 8.58
CA ASN A 50 0.48 -2.26 9.59
C ASN A 50 1.28 -0.99 9.93
N GLU A 51 1.59 -0.80 11.21
CA GLU A 51 2.51 0.27 11.62
C GLU A 51 3.91 -0.04 11.11
N VAL A 52 4.59 0.97 10.59
CA VAL A 52 5.95 0.84 10.08
C VAL A 52 6.85 1.93 10.64
N LEU A 53 8.10 1.57 10.91
CA LEU A 53 9.17 2.52 11.14
C LEU A 53 10.18 2.40 10.02
N ILE A 54 10.43 3.51 9.32
CA ILE A 54 11.33 3.55 8.17
C ILE A 54 12.64 4.25 8.54
N THR A 55 13.76 3.60 8.23
CA THR A 55 15.09 4.20 8.23
C THR A 55 15.61 4.22 6.80
N ILE A 56 15.98 5.39 6.30
CA ILE A 56 16.61 5.54 4.99
C ILE A 56 18.09 5.18 5.12
N LEU A 57 18.54 4.24 4.30
CA LEU A 57 19.93 3.77 4.30
C LEU A 57 20.76 4.35 3.14
N SER A 58 20.09 4.89 2.11
CA SER A 58 20.75 5.59 1.00
C SER A 58 21.03 7.05 1.35
N GLU A 59 22.12 7.59 0.81
CA GLU A 59 22.29 9.04 0.71
C GLU A 59 21.27 9.57 -0.31
N ILE A 60 20.41 10.50 0.11
CA ILE A 60 19.42 11.13 -0.77
C ILE A 60 19.68 12.63 -0.79
N GLU A 61 19.90 13.16 -1.98
CA GLU A 61 19.98 14.60 -2.20
C GLU A 61 18.57 15.21 -2.15
N ASN A 62 18.44 16.40 -1.55
CA ASN A 62 17.19 17.18 -1.50
C ASN A 62 16.03 16.52 -0.72
N LEU A 63 16.33 15.77 0.34
CA LEU A 63 15.29 15.38 1.30
C LEU A 63 14.64 16.62 1.94
N PRO A 64 13.33 16.55 2.29
CA PRO A 64 12.70 17.59 3.09
C PRO A 64 13.50 17.84 4.37
N LYS A 65 13.51 19.10 4.83
CA LYS A 65 14.06 19.44 6.15
C LYS A 65 13.20 18.90 7.30
N GLU A 66 11.95 18.56 7.00
CA GLU A 66 11.00 17.97 7.93
C GLU A 66 11.29 16.48 8.10
N ASP A 67 10.93 15.94 9.27
CA ASP A 67 11.09 14.51 9.54
C ASP A 67 10.33 13.67 8.51
N ILE A 68 11.00 12.66 7.97
CA ILE A 68 10.40 11.73 7.01
C ILE A 68 9.57 10.73 7.80
N LEU A 69 8.25 10.88 7.68
CA LEU A 69 7.27 10.11 8.41
C LEU A 69 6.53 9.20 7.44
N TYR A 70 6.86 7.93 7.51
CA TYR A 70 6.10 6.83 6.94
C TYR A 70 5.62 5.98 8.09
N ASN A 71 4.33 6.03 8.35
CA ASN A 71 3.77 5.48 9.58
C ASN A 71 3.02 4.17 9.36
N TYR A 72 2.55 3.95 8.12
CA TYR A 72 1.73 2.79 7.80
C TYR A 72 2.13 2.15 6.47
N SER A 73 1.97 0.84 6.44
CA SER A 73 1.93 0.01 5.25
C SER A 73 0.47 -0.32 4.96
N GLU A 74 0.04 -0.19 3.71
CA GLU A 74 -1.33 -0.53 3.28
C GLU A 74 -1.48 -2.01 2.91
N ASP A 75 -0.40 -2.61 2.40
CA ASP A 75 -0.38 -4.02 2.05
C ASP A 75 0.99 -4.64 2.30
N ILE A 76 1.02 -5.94 2.62
CA ILE A 76 2.25 -6.71 2.79
C ILE A 76 2.22 -8.00 1.96
N SER A 77 3.36 -8.37 1.41
CA SER A 77 3.62 -9.65 0.76
C SER A 77 5.00 -10.15 1.14
N MET A 78 5.33 -11.40 0.81
CA MET A 78 6.69 -11.92 1.00
C MET A 78 7.77 -11.19 0.19
N THR A 79 7.39 -10.42 -0.83
CA THR A 79 8.34 -9.77 -1.77
C THR A 79 8.35 -8.25 -1.67
N GLY A 80 7.46 -7.65 -0.88
CA GLY A 80 7.34 -6.20 -0.83
C GLY A 80 6.08 -5.71 -0.15
N THR A 81 5.97 -4.39 -0.05
CA THR A 81 4.91 -3.69 0.65
C THR A 81 4.63 -2.32 0.02
N ARG A 82 3.38 -1.85 0.10
CA ARG A 82 3.05 -0.44 -0.15
C ARG A 82 3.10 0.33 1.16
N ILE A 83 3.87 1.42 1.20
CA ILE A 83 4.00 2.34 2.34
C ILE A 83 3.39 3.70 2.00
N GLN A 84 2.90 4.40 3.01
CA GLN A 84 2.35 5.75 2.89
C GLN A 84 3.03 6.71 3.88
N GLY A 85 3.34 7.91 3.42
CA GLY A 85 4.07 8.91 4.20
C GLY A 85 3.89 10.35 3.73
N ASN A 86 4.65 11.26 4.35
CA ASN A 86 4.55 12.71 4.15
C ASN A 86 5.42 13.27 3.02
N CYS A 87 6.36 12.49 2.46
CA CYS A 87 7.26 12.94 1.40
C CYS A 87 7.34 11.94 0.25
N LEU A 88 7.73 12.39 -0.95
CA LEU A 88 7.93 11.51 -2.09
C LEU A 88 9.33 10.87 -2.01
N LEU A 89 9.40 9.54 -1.91
CA LEU A 89 10.68 8.83 -1.92
C LEU A 89 11.18 8.61 -3.36
N PRO A 90 12.44 8.93 -3.67
CA PRO A 90 13.04 8.60 -4.96
C PRO A 90 13.06 7.08 -5.22
N VAL A 91 12.94 6.69 -6.48
CA VAL A 91 13.13 5.31 -6.92
C VAL A 91 14.56 4.86 -6.59
N ASP A 92 14.71 3.57 -6.29
CA ASP A 92 15.95 2.91 -5.85
C ASP A 92 16.50 3.36 -4.49
N THR A 93 15.78 4.20 -3.76
CA THR A 93 16.06 4.47 -2.35
C THR A 93 16.06 3.17 -1.56
N PHE A 94 17.14 2.90 -0.82
CA PHE A 94 17.29 1.75 0.05
C PHE A 94 16.77 2.08 1.46
N LEU A 95 15.89 1.21 1.96
CA LEU A 95 15.15 1.39 3.21
C LEU A 95 15.35 0.18 4.10
N LYS A 96 15.50 0.43 5.40
CA LYS A 96 15.16 -0.53 6.46
C LYS A 96 13.75 -0.20 6.93
N ILE A 97 12.89 -1.21 6.98
CA ILE A 97 11.51 -1.09 7.42
C ILE A 97 11.30 -2.06 8.58
N ASP A 98 10.98 -1.52 9.76
CA ASP A 98 10.55 -2.30 10.91
C ASP A 98 9.02 -2.36 10.89
N LEU A 99 8.47 -3.50 10.42
CA LEU A 99 7.03 -3.75 10.29
C LEU A 99 6.47 -4.28 11.61
N VAL A 100 5.54 -3.56 12.24
CA VAL A 100 4.83 -4.03 13.44
C VAL A 100 3.58 -4.77 13.00
N LEU A 101 3.61 -6.10 13.08
CA LEU A 101 2.51 -6.96 12.67
C LEU A 101 1.32 -6.80 13.63
N LYS A 102 0.26 -6.16 13.14
CA LYS A 102 -0.90 -5.70 13.92
C LYS A 102 -1.44 -6.76 14.88
N ASN A 103 -1.59 -7.99 14.41
CA ASN A 103 -2.25 -9.04 15.19
C ASN A 103 -1.30 -9.86 16.07
N LEU A 104 0.01 -9.73 15.89
CA LEU A 104 1.01 -10.46 16.68
C LEU A 104 1.76 -9.54 17.65
N LYS A 105 1.72 -8.21 17.46
CA LYS A 105 2.58 -7.24 18.16
C LYS A 105 4.07 -7.61 18.07
N GLN A 106 4.43 -8.27 16.97
CA GLN A 106 5.80 -8.66 16.66
C GLN A 106 6.33 -7.74 15.58
N THR A 107 7.58 -7.34 15.73
CA THR A 107 8.28 -6.55 14.72
C THR A 107 9.05 -7.48 13.80
N VAL A 108 8.88 -7.31 12.49
CA VAL A 108 9.70 -7.95 11.46
C VAL A 108 10.47 -6.87 10.72
N THR A 109 11.80 -6.94 10.79
CA THR A 109 12.67 -6.05 10.03
C THR A 109 12.87 -6.60 8.63
N VAL A 110 12.58 -5.77 7.63
CA VAL A 110 12.83 -6.04 6.22
C VAL A 110 13.66 -4.91 5.60
N PHE A 111 14.42 -5.24 4.58
CA PHE A 111 15.20 -4.30 3.78
C PHE A 111 14.59 -4.24 2.39
N GLY A 112 14.54 -3.06 1.77
CA GLY A 112 13.86 -2.90 0.51
C GLY A 112 14.30 -1.69 -0.30
N LYS A 113 13.99 -1.75 -1.59
CA LYS A 113 14.19 -0.67 -2.56
C LYS A 113 12.86 -0.13 -3.04
N VAL A 114 12.74 1.19 -3.09
CA VAL A 114 11.58 1.86 -3.69
C VAL A 114 11.55 1.59 -5.19
N LYS A 115 10.44 1.02 -5.68
CA LYS A 115 10.23 0.71 -7.11
C LYS A 115 9.38 1.77 -7.82
N TRP A 116 8.48 2.41 -7.08
CA TRP A 116 7.67 3.52 -7.57
C TRP A 116 7.25 4.38 -6.38
N SER A 117 6.98 5.65 -6.64
CA SER A 117 6.34 6.57 -5.71
C SER A 117 5.38 7.51 -6.45
N LYS A 118 4.29 7.91 -5.80
CA LYS A 118 3.27 8.80 -6.37
C LYS A 118 2.55 9.57 -5.26
N PRO A 119 1.91 10.70 -5.56
CA PRO A 119 0.92 11.29 -4.66
C PRO A 119 -0.21 10.29 -4.39
N ALA A 120 -0.62 10.19 -3.13
CA ALA A 120 -1.84 9.47 -2.76
C ALA A 120 -3.08 10.21 -3.29
N GLU A 121 -4.24 9.54 -3.27
CA GLU A 121 -5.51 10.21 -3.61
C GLU A 121 -5.87 11.33 -2.62
N ASP A 122 -5.42 11.18 -1.37
CA ASP A 122 -5.49 12.22 -0.36
C ASP A 122 -4.42 13.27 -0.60
N VAL A 123 -4.83 14.54 -0.62
CA VAL A 123 -4.07 15.73 -1.04
C VAL A 123 -2.76 15.96 -0.24
N LYS A 124 -2.52 15.20 0.84
CA LYS A 124 -1.43 15.45 1.80
C LYS A 124 -0.50 14.27 2.05
N SER A 125 -0.56 13.21 1.26
CA SER A 125 0.34 12.05 1.45
C SER A 125 0.86 11.50 0.14
N TYR A 126 1.93 10.71 0.24
CA TYR A 126 2.56 10.00 -0.85
C TYR A 126 2.56 8.51 -0.58
N GLU A 127 2.38 7.72 -1.64
CA GLU A 127 2.50 6.27 -1.62
C GLU A 127 3.82 5.87 -2.28
N ALA A 128 4.46 4.83 -1.76
CA ALA A 128 5.59 4.17 -2.40
C ALA A 128 5.44 2.66 -2.37
N GLY A 129 5.77 2.01 -3.48
CA GLY A 129 5.90 0.56 -3.56
C GLY A 129 7.34 0.14 -3.30
N VAL A 130 7.56 -0.67 -2.27
CA VAL A 130 8.88 -1.17 -1.88
C VAL A 130 8.97 -2.65 -2.22
N GLU A 131 10.03 -3.04 -2.95
CA GLU A 131 10.42 -4.44 -3.15
C GLU A 131 11.45 -4.82 -2.10
N PHE A 132 11.26 -5.97 -1.45
CA PHE A 132 12.22 -6.47 -0.48
C PHE A 132 13.47 -7.00 -1.17
N VAL A 133 14.62 -6.56 -0.67
CA VAL A 133 15.95 -6.92 -1.14
C VAL A 133 16.85 -7.07 0.09
N ASP A 134 17.80 -8.00 0.05
CA ASP A 134 18.77 -8.20 1.14
C ASP A 134 18.13 -8.42 2.53
N THR A 135 16.89 -8.93 2.54
CA THR A 135 16.17 -9.25 3.77
C THR A 135 16.55 -10.64 4.27
N PRO A 136 16.88 -10.82 5.56
CA PRO A 136 17.15 -12.14 6.12
C PRO A 136 16.04 -13.13 5.85
N GLU A 137 16.39 -14.36 5.48
CA GLU A 137 15.41 -15.42 5.16
C GLU A 137 14.46 -15.68 6.32
N GLU A 138 14.94 -15.59 7.56
CA GLU A 138 14.11 -15.71 8.77
C GLU A 138 13.00 -14.63 8.83
N SER A 139 13.31 -13.39 8.43
CA SER A 139 12.31 -12.31 8.36
C SER A 139 11.27 -12.59 7.29
N ILE A 140 11.69 -13.03 6.10
CA ILE A 140 10.78 -13.41 5.01
C ILE A 140 9.89 -14.58 5.43
N LYS A 141 10.47 -15.57 6.12
CA LYS A 141 9.73 -16.72 6.65
C LYS A 141 8.70 -16.31 7.68
N LYS A 142 9.07 -15.46 8.66
CA LYS A 142 8.12 -14.91 9.66
C LYS A 142 6.97 -14.19 9.00
N LEU A 143 7.25 -13.39 7.96
CA LEU A 143 6.24 -12.67 7.22
C LEU A 143 5.32 -13.62 6.43
N GLY A 144 5.89 -14.64 5.78
CA GLY A 144 5.13 -15.67 5.07
C GLY A 144 4.22 -16.46 6.00
N ASP A 145 4.76 -16.92 7.14
CA ASP A 145 4.01 -17.63 8.18
C ASP A 145 2.84 -16.77 8.70
N TYR A 146 3.05 -15.46 8.88
CA TYR A 146 2.01 -14.51 9.28
C TYR A 146 0.91 -14.32 8.22
N ILE A 147 1.30 -14.10 6.95
CA ILE A 147 0.33 -13.92 5.85
C ILE A 147 -0.53 -15.18 5.71
N LEU A 148 0.09 -16.36 5.77
CA LEU A 148 -0.60 -17.64 5.72
C LEU A 148 -1.60 -17.80 6.87
N SER A 149 -1.21 -17.49 8.10
CA SER A 149 -2.11 -17.64 9.25
C SER A 149 -3.28 -16.66 9.21
N ILE A 150 -3.07 -15.44 8.71
CA ILE A 150 -4.16 -14.47 8.51
C ILE A 150 -5.12 -14.95 7.42
N ASN A 151 -4.61 -15.44 6.30
CA ASN A 151 -5.44 -15.96 5.21
C ASN A 151 -6.24 -17.19 5.64
N GLN A 152 -5.62 -18.11 6.41
CA GLN A 152 -6.34 -19.23 7.02
C GLN A 152 -7.47 -18.75 7.92
N TYR A 153 -7.20 -17.78 8.80
CA TYR A 153 -8.22 -17.20 9.65
C TYR A 153 -9.35 -16.54 8.86
N LYS A 154 -9.06 -15.77 7.81
CA LYS A 154 -10.08 -15.15 6.94
C LYS A 154 -10.95 -16.19 6.24
N ASN A 155 -10.36 -17.30 5.78
CA ASN A 155 -11.07 -18.38 5.10
C ASN A 155 -12.04 -19.16 6.01
N LEU A 156 -11.85 -19.10 7.34
CA LEU A 156 -12.77 -19.71 8.30
C LEU A 156 -14.06 -18.90 8.51
N ASN A 157 -14.17 -17.70 7.91
CA ASN A 157 -15.26 -16.75 8.10
C ASN A 157 -15.67 -16.59 9.59
N PRO A 158 -14.73 -16.23 10.48
CA PRO A 158 -14.92 -16.28 11.92
C PRO A 158 -15.92 -15.22 12.36
N VAL A 159 -16.99 -15.65 13.03
CA VAL A 159 -18.00 -14.75 13.61
C VAL A 159 -17.62 -14.47 15.06
N GLY A 160 -17.26 -13.22 15.37
CA GLY A 160 -17.03 -12.77 16.75
C GLY A 160 -15.77 -13.31 17.43
N VAL A 161 -14.87 -13.98 16.70
CA VAL A 161 -13.62 -14.53 17.25
C VAL A 161 -12.45 -13.68 16.76
N PRO A 162 -11.80 -12.86 17.59
CA PRO A 162 -10.62 -12.10 17.19
C PRO A 162 -9.44 -12.98 16.77
N TYR A 163 -8.62 -12.51 15.83
CA TYR A 163 -7.45 -13.26 15.34
C TYR A 163 -6.48 -13.73 16.44
N TRP A 164 -6.23 -12.91 17.46
CA TRP A 164 -5.29 -13.28 18.54
C TRP A 164 -5.71 -14.56 19.28
N ILE A 165 -7.02 -14.87 19.32
CA ILE A 165 -7.55 -16.13 19.88
C ILE A 165 -7.20 -17.28 18.93
N PHE A 166 -7.47 -17.15 17.63
CA PHE A 166 -7.11 -18.15 16.63
C PHE A 166 -5.60 -18.45 16.66
N ALA A 167 -4.77 -17.40 16.67
CA ALA A 167 -3.33 -17.52 16.70
C ALA A 167 -2.83 -18.26 17.95
N LYS A 168 -3.47 -18.07 19.12
CA LYS A 168 -3.09 -18.76 20.36
C LYS A 168 -3.15 -20.28 20.25
N PHE A 169 -4.13 -20.83 19.54
CA PHE A 169 -4.34 -22.27 19.40
C PHE A 169 -3.67 -22.88 18.15
N ASN A 170 -3.26 -22.04 17.20
CA ASN A 170 -2.67 -22.47 15.93
C ASN A 170 -1.23 -21.98 15.74
N LYS A 171 -0.53 -21.57 16.81
CA LYS A 171 0.89 -21.20 16.69
C LYS A 171 1.66 -22.39 16.11
N PRO A 172 2.45 -22.20 15.05
CA PRO A 172 3.40 -23.22 14.65
C PRO A 172 4.34 -23.47 15.84
N SER A 173 4.53 -24.74 16.21
CA SER A 173 5.48 -25.13 17.24
C SER A 173 6.85 -24.55 16.86
N SER A 174 7.42 -23.69 17.71
CA SER A 174 8.81 -23.27 17.57
C SER A 174 9.69 -24.50 17.76
N LYS A 175 10.08 -25.13 16.65
CA LYS A 175 11.20 -26.08 16.62
C LYS A 175 12.43 -25.34 16.14
#